data_AF-A0A0B4RET3-F1
#
_entry.id   AF-A0A0B4RET3-F1
#
_cell.length_a   1.000
_cell.length_b   1.000
_cell.length_c   1.000
_cell.angle_alpha   90.00
_cell.angle_beta   90.00
_cell.angle_gamma   90.00
#
_symmetry.space_group_name_H-M   'P 1'
#
loop_
_entity.id
_entity.type
_entity.pdbx_description
1 polymer ?
#
loop_
_entity_poly.entity_id
_entity_poly.type
_entity_poly.pdbx_seq_one_letter_code
_entity_poly.pdbx_strand_id
1 'polypeptide(L)'
;MKTLVVILSVILVGNLVAGWFYTKTKDVEVTYLLPEGLEGCVSVHFFREGKPELEIVDDELLIPVPESGTLFTSSPSSVITNLGWHMEKAFYVNKKGERTQEIDPEKFANGAMISSDSPFSEKFILSFDGPSDLCQ
;
A
#
# COMPACT_ATOMS: atom_id res chain seq x y z
N MET A 1 38.99 19.98 -32.56
CA MET A 1 39.34 19.67 -31.15
C MET A 1 38.50 20.47 -30.15
N LYS A 2 38.43 21.81 -30.25
CA LYS A 2 37.63 22.66 -29.34
C LYS A 2 36.12 22.33 -29.32
N THR A 3 35.51 22.05 -30.46
CA THR A 3 34.08 21.69 -30.56
C THR A 3 33.76 20.32 -29.96
N LEU A 4 34.68 19.36 -30.05
CA LEU A 4 34.49 18.00 -29.52
C LEU A 4 34.49 17.99 -27.97
N VAL A 5 35.32 18.83 -27.36
CA VAL A 5 35.42 19.00 -25.90
C VAL A 5 34.15 19.65 -25.32
N VAL A 6 33.55 20.59 -26.05
CA VAL A 6 32.29 21.24 -25.63
C VAL A 6 31.12 20.26 -25.68
N ILE A 7 31.03 19.42 -26.72
CA ILE A 7 29.97 18.40 -26.83
C ILE A 7 30.08 17.36 -25.71
N LEU A 8 31.30 16.87 -25.44
CA LEU A 8 31.56 15.94 -24.32
C LEU A 8 31.19 16.56 -22.96
N SER A 9 31.49 17.84 -22.75
CA SER A 9 31.13 18.56 -21.53
C SER A 9 29.62 18.72 -21.36
N VAL A 10 28.87 19.00 -22.44
CA VAL A 10 27.42 19.16 -22.38
C VAL A 10 26.73 17.82 -22.11
N ILE A 11 27.23 16.72 -22.68
CA ILE A 11 26.71 15.37 -22.41
C ILE A 11 26.98 14.96 -20.96
N LEU A 12 28.17 15.25 -20.43
CA LEU A 12 28.53 14.91 -19.06
C LEU A 12 27.66 15.67 -18.03
N VAL A 13 27.44 16.97 -18.26
CA VAL A 13 26.60 17.79 -17.37
C VAL A 13 25.12 17.43 -17.52
N GLY A 14 24.65 17.12 -18.74
CA GLY A 14 23.27 16.67 -18.97
C GLY A 14 22.94 15.36 -18.25
N ASN A 15 23.87 14.40 -18.23
CA ASN A 15 23.70 13.13 -17.51
C ASN A 15 23.80 13.30 -15.98
N LEU A 16 24.64 14.21 -15.49
CA LEU A 16 24.74 14.52 -14.06
C LEU A 16 23.47 15.19 -13.52
N VAL A 17 22.85 16.09 -14.30
CA VAL A 17 21.60 16.76 -13.91
C VAL A 17 20.42 15.80 -14.01
N ALA A 18 20.35 14.93 -15.03
CA ALA A 18 19.32 13.91 -15.14
C ALA A 18 19.37 12.88 -13.99
N GLY A 19 20.56 12.52 -13.53
CA GLY A 19 20.75 11.60 -12.40
C GLY A 19 20.24 12.13 -11.05
N TRP A 20 20.12 13.45 -10.89
CA TRP A 20 19.57 14.08 -9.67
C TRP A 20 18.04 14.13 -9.63
N PHE A 21 17.37 14.02 -10.79
CA PHE A 21 15.90 13.98 -10.85
C PHE A 21 15.31 12.58 -10.74
N TYR A 22 16.14 11.52 -10.71
CA TYR A 22 15.72 10.19 -10.30
C TYR A 22 15.72 10.09 -8.76
N THR A 23 14.85 10.87 -8.11
CA THR A 23 14.35 10.44 -6.81
C THR A 23 13.52 9.20 -7.09
N LYS A 24 14.09 8.01 -6.86
CA LYS A 24 13.26 6.82 -6.64
C LYS A 24 12.36 7.18 -5.47
N THR A 25 11.10 7.50 -5.75
CA THR A 25 10.04 7.17 -4.81
C THR A 25 10.30 5.71 -4.48
N LYS A 26 10.67 5.40 -3.24
CA LYS A 26 10.72 4.01 -2.81
C LYS A 26 9.33 3.47 -3.08
N ASP A 27 9.22 2.53 -4.01
CA ASP A 27 7.95 1.92 -4.37
C ASP A 27 7.50 1.11 -3.15
N VAL A 28 6.71 1.74 -2.28
CA VAL A 28 6.19 1.08 -1.08
C VAL A 28 5.13 0.09 -1.54
N GLU A 29 5.32 -1.17 -1.19
CA GLU A 29 4.34 -2.22 -1.41
C GLU A 29 3.34 -2.25 -0.26
N VAL A 30 2.05 -2.33 -0.55
CA VAL A 30 1.01 -2.50 0.46
C VAL A 30 0.65 -3.97 0.54
N THR A 31 0.84 -4.58 1.71
CA THR A 31 0.60 -6.01 1.90
C THR A 31 -0.48 -6.27 2.94
N TYR A 32 -1.57 -6.91 2.49
CA TYR A 32 -2.63 -7.40 3.35
C TYR A 32 -2.28 -8.79 3.91
N LEU A 33 -2.30 -8.94 5.23
CA LEU A 33 -2.07 -10.20 5.92
C LEU A 33 -3.39 -10.74 6.47
N LEU A 34 -4.00 -11.68 5.77
CA LEU A 34 -5.31 -12.26 6.09
C LEU A 34 -5.15 -13.52 6.93
N PRO A 35 -5.96 -13.75 7.97
CA PRO A 35 -6.05 -15.04 8.62
C PRO A 35 -6.40 -16.13 7.60
N GLU A 36 -5.75 -17.29 7.72
CA GLU A 36 -5.98 -18.41 6.81
C GLU A 36 -7.47 -18.76 6.66
N GLY A 37 -7.95 -18.74 5.42
CA GLY A 37 -9.35 -19.03 5.08
C GLY A 37 -10.32 -17.86 5.29
N LEU A 38 -9.84 -16.66 5.63
CA LEU A 38 -10.68 -15.46 5.62
C LEU A 38 -11.06 -15.11 4.18
N GLU A 39 -12.37 -14.99 3.97
CA GLU A 39 -13.05 -14.62 2.74
C GLU A 39 -13.97 -13.42 3.06
N GLY A 40 -14.23 -12.58 2.07
CA GLY A 40 -15.19 -11.48 2.15
C GLY A 40 -14.59 -10.09 2.31
N CYS A 41 -15.37 -9.23 2.94
CA CYS A 41 -15.05 -7.81 3.06
C CYS A 41 -14.10 -7.54 4.22
N VAL A 42 -12.97 -6.93 3.89
CA VAL A 42 -12.02 -6.39 4.84
C VAL A 42 -12.20 -4.89 4.92
N SER A 43 -12.20 -4.34 6.12
CA SER A 43 -12.26 -2.90 6.34
C SER A 43 -11.16 -2.42 7.28
N VAL A 44 -10.53 -1.29 6.93
CA VAL A 44 -9.53 -0.60 7.72
C VAL A 44 -10.11 0.74 8.14
N HIS A 45 -10.29 0.95 9.45
CA HIS A 45 -10.80 2.19 10.03
C HIS A 45 -9.65 3.01 10.62
N PHE A 46 -9.50 4.23 10.11
CA PHE A 46 -8.43 5.14 10.48
C PHE A 46 -8.78 6.03 11.68
N PHE A 47 -7.78 6.71 12.21
CA PHE A 47 -7.91 7.68 13.32
C PHE A 47 -8.58 7.11 14.59
N ARG A 48 -8.31 5.85 14.93
CA ARG A 48 -8.85 5.20 16.13
C ARG A 48 -7.86 5.35 17.29
N GLU A 49 -8.19 6.23 18.24
CA GLU A 49 -7.35 6.48 19.41
C GLU A 49 -7.07 5.18 20.20
N GLY A 50 -5.83 5.02 20.66
CA GLY A 50 -5.39 3.85 21.41
C GLY A 50 -5.26 2.56 20.60
N LYS A 51 -5.33 2.63 19.27
CA LYS A 51 -5.07 1.50 18.37
C LYS A 51 -3.64 1.51 17.82
N PRO A 52 -3.09 0.34 17.45
CA PRO A 52 -1.78 0.27 16.81
C PRO A 52 -1.71 1.15 15.56
N GLU A 53 -0.54 1.74 15.32
CA GLU A 53 -0.24 2.47 14.09
C GLU A 53 0.20 1.48 13.01
N LEU A 54 -0.11 1.78 11.75
CA LEU A 54 0.45 1.08 10.60
C LEU A 54 1.87 1.60 10.34
N GLU A 55 2.80 0.68 10.13
CA GLU A 55 4.21 0.99 9.92
C GLU A 55 4.67 0.50 8.55
N ILE A 56 5.56 1.28 7.93
CA ILE A 56 6.31 0.85 6.75
C ILE A 56 7.63 0.28 7.23
N VAL A 57 7.86 -1.00 6.97
CA VAL A 57 9.11 -1.70 7.31
C VAL A 57 9.67 -2.27 6.02
N ASP A 58 10.95 -2.02 5.74
CA ASP A 58 11.64 -2.52 4.54
C ASP A 58 10.89 -2.22 3.22
N ASP A 59 10.34 -1.00 3.10
CA ASP A 59 9.54 -0.55 1.95
C ASP A 59 8.21 -1.33 1.76
N GLU A 60 7.70 -1.97 2.83
CA GLU A 60 6.41 -2.67 2.86
C GLU A 60 5.49 -2.06 3.94
N LEU A 61 4.30 -1.58 3.56
CA LEU A 61 3.22 -1.21 4.47
C LEU A 61 2.41 -2.46 4.81
N LEU A 62 2.53 -2.94 6.05
CA LEU A 62 1.82 -4.14 6.49
C LEU A 62 0.42 -3.79 7.02
N ILE A 63 -0.59 -4.45 6.47
CA ILE A 63 -1.99 -4.34 6.91
C ILE A 63 -2.41 -5.67 7.56
N PRO A 64 -2.25 -5.81 8.90
CA PRO A 64 -2.61 -7.04 9.61
C PRO A 64 -4.13 -7.13 9.78
N VAL A 65 -4.78 -7.96 8.98
CA VAL A 65 -6.23 -8.14 9.04
C VAL A 65 -6.58 -9.10 10.19
N PRO A 66 -7.46 -8.71 11.14
CA PRO A 66 -7.90 -9.62 12.18
C PRO A 66 -8.95 -10.63 11.66
N GLU A 67 -9.23 -11.68 12.42
CA GLU A 67 -10.26 -12.70 12.08
C GLU A 67 -11.66 -12.11 11.83
N SER A 68 -11.94 -10.93 12.38
CA SER A 68 -13.19 -10.21 12.13
C SER A 68 -13.27 -9.52 10.76
N GLY A 69 -12.18 -9.49 9.98
CA GLY A 69 -12.05 -8.70 8.76
C GLY A 69 -12.00 -7.18 9.01
N THR A 70 -12.08 -6.71 10.26
CA THR A 70 -12.17 -5.27 10.59
C THR A 70 -10.97 -4.82 11.40
N LEU A 71 -10.06 -4.11 10.74
CA LEU A 71 -8.88 -3.49 11.36
C LEU A 71 -9.21 -2.07 11.83
N PHE A 72 -8.80 -1.73 13.05
CA PHE A 72 -8.82 -0.37 13.57
C PHE A 72 -7.38 0.08 13.80
N THR A 73 -7.00 1.23 13.25
CA THR A 73 -5.65 1.81 13.37
C THR A 73 -5.71 3.26 13.82
N SER A 74 -4.68 3.71 14.54
CA SER A 74 -4.50 5.13 14.86
C SER A 74 -3.91 5.93 13.70
N SER A 75 -3.37 5.26 12.68
CA SER A 75 -2.83 5.92 11.49
C SER A 75 -3.89 6.75 10.75
N PRO A 76 -3.48 7.84 10.11
CA PRO A 76 -4.30 8.52 9.11
C PRO A 76 -4.40 7.69 7.83
N SER A 77 -5.49 7.84 7.06
CA SER A 77 -5.62 7.20 5.74
C SER A 77 -4.54 7.64 4.74
N SER A 78 -3.92 8.80 4.99
CA SER A 78 -2.80 9.32 4.21
C SER A 78 -1.57 8.43 4.19
N VAL A 79 -1.45 7.48 5.12
CA VAL A 79 -0.38 6.47 5.06
C VAL A 79 -0.47 5.61 3.79
N ILE A 80 -1.68 5.44 3.24
CA ILE A 80 -1.92 4.74 1.97
C ILE A 80 -2.03 5.76 0.83
N THR A 81 -2.84 6.82 0.98
CA THR A 81 -3.14 7.70 -0.16
C THR A 81 -1.95 8.54 -0.61
N ASN A 82 -0.99 8.84 0.27
CA ASN A 82 0.25 9.52 -0.11
C ASN A 82 1.23 8.63 -0.89
N LEU A 83 1.03 7.31 -0.92
CA LEU A 83 1.85 6.39 -1.72
C LEU A 83 1.60 6.59 -3.24
N GLY A 84 0.45 7.16 -3.61
CA GLY A 84 0.05 7.31 -5.01
C GLY A 84 -0.18 5.96 -5.66
N TRP A 85 0.35 5.76 -6.86
CA TRP A 85 0.34 4.44 -7.51
C TRP A 85 1.33 3.52 -6.82
N HIS A 86 0.83 2.41 -6.28
CA HIS A 86 1.62 1.44 -5.53
C HIS A 86 1.23 0.00 -5.92
N MET A 87 2.08 -0.95 -5.53
CA MET A 87 1.77 -2.37 -5.66
C MET A 87 1.00 -2.84 -4.43
N GLU A 88 0.01 -3.70 -4.65
CA GLU A 88 -0.75 -4.36 -3.60
C GLU A 88 -0.51 -5.87 -3.67
N LYS A 89 -0.29 -6.49 -2.52
CA LYS A 89 -0.23 -7.95 -2.36
C LYS A 89 -1.10 -8.38 -1.20
N ALA A 90 -1.52 -9.64 -1.21
CA ALA A 90 -2.20 -10.23 -0.08
C ALA A 90 -1.72 -11.66 0.18
N PHE A 91 -1.61 -12.01 1.45
CA PHE A 91 -1.18 -13.33 1.89
C PHE A 91 -2.11 -13.85 2.97
N TYR A 92 -2.39 -15.15 2.94
CA TYR A 92 -2.86 -15.84 4.14
C TYR A 92 -1.70 -15.99 5.14
N VAL A 93 -2.01 -15.80 6.42
CA VAL A 93 -1.10 -16.02 7.53
C VAL A 93 -1.67 -17.06 8.50
N ASN A 94 -0.80 -17.93 9.01
CA ASN A 94 -1.19 -18.91 10.02
C ASN A 94 -1.25 -18.27 11.43
N LYS A 95 -1.62 -19.08 12.44
CA LYS A 95 -1.70 -18.63 13.85
C LYS A 95 -0.38 -18.14 14.45
N LYS A 96 0.75 -18.40 13.81
CA LYS A 96 2.08 -17.90 14.21
C LYS A 96 2.46 -16.59 13.49
N GLY A 97 1.62 -16.11 12.58
CA GLY A 97 1.89 -14.95 11.74
C GLY A 97 2.77 -15.25 10.52
N GLU A 98 3.01 -16.52 10.21
CA GLU A 98 3.82 -16.89 9.04
C GLU A 98 2.94 -16.85 7.79
N ARG A 99 3.42 -16.18 6.72
CA ARG A 99 2.77 -16.16 5.40
C ARG A 99 2.74 -17.59 4.84
N THR A 100 1.56 -18.13 4.55
CA THR A 100 1.37 -19.50 4.06
C THR A 100 1.09 -19.57 2.57
N GLN A 101 0.35 -18.61 2.04
CA GLN A 101 -0.06 -18.58 0.63
C GLN A 101 -0.29 -17.15 0.17
N GLU A 102 0.24 -16.80 -1.00
CA GLU A 102 -0.10 -15.57 -1.71
C GLU A 102 -1.50 -15.70 -2.34
N ILE A 103 -2.32 -14.68 -2.15
CA ILE A 103 -3.65 -14.57 -2.76
C ILE A 103 -3.46 -13.96 -4.15
N ASP A 104 -4.17 -14.50 -5.13
CA ASP A 104 -4.14 -13.97 -6.50
C ASP A 104 -4.73 -12.55 -6.52
N PRO A 105 -4.04 -11.53 -7.08
CA PRO A 105 -4.58 -10.18 -7.26
C PRO A 105 -5.95 -10.12 -7.93
N GLU A 106 -6.31 -11.09 -8.77
CA GLU A 106 -7.64 -11.15 -9.40
C GLU A 106 -8.76 -11.43 -8.37
N LYS A 107 -8.44 -11.97 -7.20
CA LYS A 107 -9.39 -12.25 -6.12
C LYS A 107 -9.61 -11.07 -5.18
N PHE A 108 -8.71 -10.10 -5.19
CA PHE A 108 -8.82 -8.90 -4.39
C PHE A 108 -8.50 -7.68 -5.25
N ALA A 109 -9.55 -7.12 -5.82
CA ALA A 109 -9.49 -5.90 -6.58
C ALA A 109 -10.74 -5.09 -6.25
N ASN A 110 -10.67 -3.77 -6.42
CA ASN A 110 -11.72 -2.79 -6.10
C ASN A 110 -11.81 -2.41 -4.62
N GLY A 111 -10.77 -1.73 -4.14
CA GLY A 111 -10.83 -1.00 -2.88
C GLY A 111 -11.62 0.30 -2.98
N ALA A 112 -12.36 0.64 -1.93
CA ALA A 112 -13.03 1.92 -1.80
C ALA A 112 -12.53 2.65 -0.56
N MET A 113 -12.07 3.89 -0.75
CA MET A 113 -11.91 4.83 0.34
C MET A 113 -13.24 5.53 0.57
N ILE A 114 -13.77 5.42 1.79
CA ILE A 114 -15.01 6.07 2.21
C ILE A 114 -14.64 7.08 3.29
N SER A 115 -14.99 8.34 3.04
CA SER A 115 -14.81 9.44 3.97
C SER A 115 -16.08 10.29 3.99
N SER A 116 -16.46 10.79 5.16
CA SER A 116 -17.44 11.87 5.33
C SER A 116 -16.77 13.11 5.92
N ASP A 117 -17.55 14.11 6.32
CA ASP A 117 -17.05 15.38 6.88
C ASP A 117 -16.26 15.24 8.20
N SER A 118 -16.20 14.03 8.78
CA SER A 118 -15.41 13.72 9.97
C SER A 118 -14.22 12.82 9.63
N PRO A 119 -12.98 13.15 10.03
CA PRO A 119 -11.82 12.28 9.80
C PRO A 119 -11.96 10.91 10.48
N PHE A 120 -12.74 10.82 11.56
CA PHE A 120 -13.04 9.56 12.25
C PHE A 120 -13.97 8.62 11.48
N SER A 121 -14.52 9.08 10.35
CA SER A 121 -15.33 8.26 9.45
C SER A 121 -14.51 7.55 8.38
N GLU A 122 -13.24 7.93 8.21
CA GLU A 122 -12.40 7.41 7.14
C GLU A 122 -12.19 5.91 7.30
N LYS A 123 -12.58 5.18 6.26
CA LYS A 123 -12.36 3.75 6.16
C LYS A 123 -11.99 3.35 4.75
N PHE A 124 -11.07 2.40 4.63
CA PHE A 124 -10.77 1.72 3.39
C PHE A 124 -11.40 0.33 3.43
N ILE A 125 -12.04 -0.10 2.34
CA ILE A 125 -12.70 -1.40 2.26
C ILE A 125 -12.21 -2.13 1.02
N LEU A 126 -11.91 -3.43 1.16
CA LEU A 126 -11.47 -4.31 0.08
C LEU A 126 -12.28 -5.63 0.14
N SER A 127 -12.63 -6.19 -1.02
CA SER A 127 -13.23 -7.53 -1.13
C SER A 127 -12.16 -8.56 -1.45
N PHE A 128 -12.23 -9.73 -0.81
CA PHE A 128 -11.35 -10.88 -1.07
C PHE A 128 -12.09 -12.09 -1.67
N ASP A 129 -13.38 -11.93 -2.00
CA ASP A 129 -14.22 -12.96 -2.63
C ASP A 129 -14.32 -12.82 -4.16
N GLY A 130 -13.56 -11.87 -4.71
CA GLY A 130 -13.54 -11.55 -6.13
C GLY A 130 -14.21 -10.21 -6.47
N PRO A 131 -14.00 -9.74 -7.71
CA PRO A 131 -14.29 -8.36 -8.12
C PRO A 131 -15.78 -8.04 -8.29
N SER A 132 -16.66 -9.05 -8.31
CA SER A 132 -18.11 -8.88 -8.48
C SER A 132 -18.84 -8.54 -7.17
N ASP A 133 -18.22 -8.84 -6.02
CA ASP A 133 -18.83 -8.62 -4.71
C ASP A 133 -18.36 -7.29 -4.13
N LEU A 134 -19.18 -6.26 -4.37
CA LEU A 134 -18.95 -4.93 -3.84
C LEU A 134 -19.28 -4.91 -2.35
N CYS A 135 -18.27 -4.66 -1.53
CA CYS A 135 -18.47 -4.33 -0.13
C CYS A 135 -19.23 -2.99 -0.02
N GLN A 136 -20.41 -3.00 0.61
CA GLN A 136 -21.28 -1.83 0.80
C GLN A 136 -21.04 -1.12 2.13
#